data_AF-A0A4P9VFX9-F1
#
_entry.id   AF-A0A4P9VFX9-F1
#
_cell.length_a   1.000
_cell.length_b   1.000
_cell.length_c   1.000
_cell.angle_alpha   90.00
_cell.angle_beta   90.00
_cell.angle_gamma   90.00
#
_symmetry.space_group_name_H-M   'P 1'
#
loop_
_entity.id
_entity.type
_entity.pdbx_description
1 polymer ?
#
loop_
_entity_poly.entity_id
_entity_poly.type
_entity_poly.pdbx_seq_one_letter_code
_entity_poly.pdbx_strand_id
1 'polypeptide(L)'
;MRALFAQGSMTWYAETANYLLLRRNTANVISSQGAGWGFSTIHYTEKSPSKVMPTAFALSALALSEDFNTNEGVIAAIEWLISKQQANGQFGDTVPGNDAETVFATLTLAQLQQHAELSSNAASAYQRAQNYIQEQLNANGHISHSPLLTAIALRALYSETPALLDSDQDGLPDIVENKLGLNPQLADSQKLVKGNGLNGDVPTLPIQHISVIQDHEVKHHLNHQHGEIQLISGVLPVGLKIAGDTIIGTTQTTGQYLISFQVIHQGKVIKVGSASIYVMDPNSDIDNDGLTASIEHLHGLDPFNQKDADLDHDGDGISTLNEILNGTNPRGEGTLDSDNDLLVDAEEEKLGTDPSNPDTDRDLVNDGEEVALGRNPRVNEPAVLIINSSLILPVM
;
A
#
# COMPACT_ATOMS: atom_id res chain seq x y z
N MET A 1 11.77 -12.64 -2.21
CA MET A 1 12.40 -13.91 -2.63
C MET A 1 13.54 -14.35 -1.72
N ARG A 2 14.55 -13.52 -1.37
CA ARG A 2 15.62 -13.89 -0.42
C ARG A 2 15.15 -14.39 0.97
N ALA A 3 13.96 -13.98 1.43
CA ALA A 3 13.39 -14.42 2.72
C ALA A 3 12.82 -15.85 2.75
N LEU A 4 12.61 -16.51 1.59
CA LEU A 4 12.12 -17.90 1.52
C LEU A 4 13.24 -18.96 1.59
N PHE A 5 14.51 -18.55 1.62
CA PHE A 5 15.67 -19.45 1.55
C PHE A 5 16.17 -19.95 2.92
N ALA A 6 15.54 -19.54 4.03
CA ALA A 6 16.07 -19.79 5.38
C ALA A 6 15.53 -21.05 6.08
N GLN A 7 14.68 -21.87 5.44
CA GLN A 7 14.14 -23.09 6.08
C GLN A 7 14.20 -24.31 5.14
N GLY A 8 15.07 -25.27 5.47
CA GLY A 8 14.94 -26.69 5.13
C GLY A 8 15.05 -27.10 3.65
N SER A 9 16.27 -27.47 3.24
CA SER A 9 16.64 -28.24 2.03
C SER A 9 15.68 -28.20 0.82
N MET A 10 15.82 -27.20 -0.04
CA MET A 10 15.23 -27.21 -1.39
C MET A 10 16.02 -28.15 -2.33
N THR A 11 15.92 -29.47 -2.12
CA THR A 11 16.57 -30.48 -2.97
C THR A 11 16.22 -30.30 -4.45
N TRP A 12 14.97 -29.93 -4.74
CA TRP A 12 14.49 -29.65 -6.10
C TRP A 12 15.22 -28.49 -6.77
N TYR A 13 15.66 -27.47 -6.02
CA TYR A 13 16.39 -26.32 -6.58
C TYR A 13 17.80 -26.73 -6.99
N ALA A 14 18.50 -27.47 -6.13
CA ALA A 14 19.81 -28.04 -6.44
C ALA A 14 19.75 -29.01 -7.64
N GLU A 15 18.71 -29.86 -7.69
CA GLU A 15 18.45 -30.75 -8.84
C GLU A 15 18.18 -29.97 -10.13
N THR A 16 17.44 -28.86 -10.05
CA THR A 16 17.15 -27.99 -11.21
C THR A 16 18.40 -27.24 -11.68
N ALA A 17 19.21 -26.73 -10.76
CA ALA A 17 20.49 -26.11 -11.09
C ALA A 17 21.43 -27.11 -11.78
N ASN A 18 21.52 -28.34 -11.24
CA ASN A 18 22.27 -29.43 -11.86
C ASN A 18 21.75 -29.78 -13.26
N TYR A 19 20.42 -29.81 -13.44
CA TYR A 19 19.83 -29.99 -14.75
C TYR A 19 20.27 -28.90 -15.74
N LEU A 20 20.20 -27.62 -15.36
CA LEU A 20 20.66 -26.52 -16.22
C LEU A 20 22.14 -26.67 -16.59
N LEU A 21 23.00 -26.99 -15.62
CA LEU A 21 24.43 -27.20 -15.86
C LEU A 21 24.70 -28.37 -16.83
N LEU A 22 24.00 -29.49 -16.68
CA LEU A 22 24.08 -30.64 -17.58
C LEU A 22 23.66 -30.29 -19.03
N ARG A 23 22.68 -29.39 -19.17
CA ARG A 23 22.08 -29.02 -20.46
C ARG A 23 22.82 -27.89 -21.19
N ARG A 24 23.79 -27.23 -20.56
CA ARG A 24 24.66 -26.24 -21.19
C ARG A 24 25.50 -26.85 -22.31
N ASN A 25 25.72 -26.12 -23.41
CA ASN A 25 26.71 -26.52 -24.41
C ASN A 25 28.14 -26.42 -23.85
N THR A 26 28.95 -27.45 -24.09
CA THR A 26 30.37 -27.50 -23.69
C THR A 26 31.32 -27.05 -24.80
N ALA A 27 30.76 -26.62 -25.94
CA ALA A 27 31.57 -26.18 -27.07
C ALA A 27 32.22 -24.82 -26.78
N ASN A 28 33.33 -24.53 -27.47
CA ASN A 28 34.05 -23.27 -27.29
C ASN A 28 33.14 -22.07 -27.64
N VAL A 29 33.37 -20.93 -27.00
CA VAL A 29 32.66 -19.65 -27.17
C VAL A 29 32.48 -19.27 -28.65
N ILE A 30 33.50 -19.53 -29.48
CA ILE A 30 33.49 -19.19 -30.92
C ILE A 30 32.81 -20.23 -31.82
N SER A 31 32.34 -21.35 -31.27
CA SER A 31 31.74 -22.43 -32.08
C SER A 31 30.29 -22.11 -32.48
N SER A 32 29.81 -22.75 -33.56
CA SER A 32 28.41 -22.65 -33.99
C SER A 32 27.41 -23.21 -32.96
N GLN A 33 27.87 -24.08 -32.07
CA GLN A 33 27.07 -24.60 -30.95
C GLN A 33 27.06 -23.66 -29.75
N GLY A 34 28.11 -22.85 -29.56
CA GLY A 34 28.25 -21.92 -28.45
C GLY A 34 28.50 -22.58 -27.09
N ALA A 35 28.75 -21.78 -26.06
CA ALA A 35 29.00 -22.24 -24.69
C ALA A 35 27.82 -22.00 -23.73
N GLY A 36 26.68 -21.54 -24.25
CA GLY A 36 25.45 -21.20 -23.50
C GLY A 36 24.34 -22.26 -23.65
N TRP A 37 23.09 -21.81 -23.67
CA TRP A 37 21.90 -22.67 -23.77
C TRP A 37 21.05 -22.35 -25.00
N GLY A 38 20.38 -23.36 -25.54
CA GLY A 38 19.33 -23.22 -26.57
C GLY A 38 17.92 -23.40 -25.98
N PHE A 39 16.87 -23.18 -26.78
CA PHE A 39 15.47 -23.21 -26.31
C PHE A 39 14.97 -24.60 -25.88
N SER A 40 15.32 -25.65 -26.62
CA SER A 40 14.96 -27.03 -26.29
C SER A 40 15.70 -27.99 -27.20
N THR A 41 15.70 -29.28 -26.87
CA THR A 41 15.91 -30.33 -27.87
C THR A 41 14.72 -31.26 -27.89
N ILE A 42 14.41 -31.77 -29.08
CA ILE A 42 13.38 -32.79 -29.27
C ILE A 42 13.80 -34.15 -28.68
N HIS A 43 15.10 -34.37 -28.44
CA HIS A 43 15.65 -35.57 -27.81
C HIS A 43 16.46 -35.20 -26.55
N TYR A 44 16.23 -35.93 -25.45
CA TYR A 44 16.92 -35.74 -24.15
C TYR A 44 18.46 -35.82 -24.23
N THR A 45 18.99 -36.42 -25.29
CA THR A 45 20.44 -36.62 -25.52
C THR A 45 21.10 -35.52 -26.33
N GLU A 46 20.33 -34.69 -27.03
CA GLU A 46 20.87 -33.64 -27.91
C GLU A 46 20.87 -32.30 -27.18
N LYS A 47 21.73 -31.36 -27.61
CA LYS A 47 21.73 -29.96 -27.17
C LYS A 47 21.54 -29.05 -28.39
N SER A 48 20.68 -28.04 -28.26
CA SER A 48 20.46 -27.06 -29.33
C SER A 48 21.56 -25.99 -29.31
N PRO A 49 21.86 -25.36 -30.46
CA PRO A 49 22.78 -24.25 -30.51
C PRO A 49 22.41 -23.16 -29.50
N SER A 50 23.42 -22.58 -28.87
CA SER A 50 23.23 -21.52 -27.89
C SER A 50 22.55 -20.30 -28.51
N LYS A 51 21.62 -19.70 -27.76
CA LYS A 51 20.82 -18.53 -28.11
C LYS A 51 20.90 -17.51 -26.97
N VAL A 52 20.86 -16.22 -27.29
CA VAL A 52 21.06 -15.15 -26.29
C VAL A 52 20.04 -15.28 -25.17
N MET A 53 18.76 -15.37 -25.51
CA MET A 53 17.68 -15.37 -24.52
C MET A 53 17.71 -16.59 -23.58
N PRO A 54 17.73 -17.87 -24.04
CA PRO A 54 17.85 -19.01 -23.13
C PRO A 54 19.11 -18.98 -22.26
N THR A 55 20.22 -18.47 -22.81
CA THR A 55 21.46 -18.30 -22.04
C THR A 55 21.30 -17.29 -20.91
N ALA A 56 20.71 -16.13 -21.20
CA ALA A 56 20.43 -15.09 -20.20
C ALA A 56 19.55 -15.62 -19.07
N PHE A 57 18.46 -16.34 -19.40
CA PHE A 57 17.58 -16.95 -18.39
C PHE A 57 18.28 -18.03 -17.56
N ALA A 58 19.03 -18.93 -18.19
CA ALA A 58 19.75 -19.98 -17.46
C ALA A 58 20.80 -19.39 -16.51
N LEU A 59 21.56 -18.39 -16.94
CA LEU A 59 22.51 -17.67 -16.09
C LEU A 59 21.81 -16.95 -14.94
N SER A 60 20.68 -16.28 -15.20
CA SER A 60 19.90 -15.61 -14.16
C SER A 60 19.37 -16.58 -13.10
N ALA A 61 18.95 -17.78 -13.51
CA ALA A 61 18.48 -18.82 -12.60
C ALA A 61 19.62 -19.41 -11.76
N LEU A 62 20.78 -19.64 -12.39
CA LEU A 62 21.96 -20.19 -11.74
C LEU A 62 22.62 -19.17 -10.80
N ALA A 63 22.51 -17.86 -11.06
CA ALA A 63 23.04 -16.81 -10.18
C ALA A 63 22.44 -16.84 -8.77
N LEU A 64 21.30 -17.50 -8.58
CA LEU A 64 20.68 -17.71 -7.27
C LEU A 64 21.26 -18.92 -6.50
N SER A 65 22.17 -19.70 -7.11
CA SER A 65 22.78 -20.89 -6.51
C SER A 65 24.10 -20.58 -5.80
N GLU A 66 24.41 -21.31 -4.72
CA GLU A 66 25.62 -21.10 -3.93
C GLU A 66 26.92 -21.40 -4.71
N ASP A 67 26.87 -22.31 -5.69
CA ASP A 67 28.02 -22.75 -6.50
C ASP A 67 28.20 -21.97 -7.82
N PHE A 68 27.54 -20.82 -7.98
CA PHE A 68 27.50 -20.10 -9.25
C PHE A 68 28.89 -19.67 -9.76
N ASN A 69 29.72 -19.11 -8.89
CA ASN A 69 31.01 -18.50 -9.26
C ASN A 69 32.13 -19.53 -9.48
N THR A 70 32.00 -20.74 -8.94
CA THR A 70 33.05 -21.77 -9.00
C THR A 70 32.91 -22.69 -10.21
N ASN A 71 31.84 -22.55 -11.00
CA ASN A 71 31.57 -23.41 -12.15
C ASN A 71 32.19 -22.85 -13.44
N GLU A 72 33.26 -23.49 -13.95
CA GLU A 72 33.90 -23.11 -15.22
C GLU A 72 32.92 -23.04 -16.41
N GLY A 73 31.86 -23.84 -16.37
CA GLY A 73 30.83 -23.84 -17.41
C GLY A 73 29.97 -22.59 -17.41
N VAL A 74 29.67 -22.04 -16.24
CA VAL A 74 28.94 -20.79 -16.08
C VAL A 74 29.76 -19.63 -16.62
N ILE A 75 31.05 -19.58 -16.29
CA ILE A 75 31.99 -18.56 -16.80
C ILE A 75 32.03 -18.56 -18.32
N ALA A 76 32.20 -19.73 -18.95
CA ALA A 76 32.21 -19.84 -20.41
C ALA A 76 30.88 -19.39 -21.06
N ALA A 77 29.74 -19.62 -20.39
CA ALA A 77 28.45 -19.15 -20.89
C ALA A 77 28.29 -17.63 -20.79
N ILE A 78 28.85 -17.00 -19.74
CA ILE A 78 28.91 -15.54 -19.59
C ILE A 78 29.77 -14.93 -20.69
N GLU A 79 30.96 -15.48 -20.92
CA GLU A 79 31.84 -15.03 -22.01
C GLU A 79 31.17 -15.17 -23.38
N TRP A 80 30.46 -16.28 -23.60
CA TRP A 80 29.65 -16.48 -24.80
C TRP A 80 28.56 -15.43 -24.94
N LEU A 81 27.80 -15.14 -23.87
CA LEU A 81 26.77 -14.11 -23.89
C LEU A 81 27.38 -12.75 -24.25
N ILE A 82 28.48 -12.36 -23.60
CA ILE A 82 29.22 -11.11 -23.88
C ILE A 82 29.68 -11.05 -25.34
N SER A 83 30.10 -12.18 -25.92
CA SER A 83 30.52 -12.24 -27.34
C SER A 83 29.39 -11.94 -28.34
N LYS A 84 28.12 -12.03 -27.90
CA LYS A 84 26.95 -11.68 -28.71
C LYS A 84 26.59 -10.19 -28.66
N GLN A 85 27.33 -9.40 -27.90
CA GLN A 85 27.15 -7.96 -27.89
C GLN A 85 27.78 -7.31 -29.12
N GLN A 86 27.03 -6.41 -29.74
CA GLN A 86 27.45 -5.62 -30.88
C GLN A 86 28.09 -4.30 -30.44
N ALA A 87 28.74 -3.60 -31.36
CA ALA A 87 29.46 -2.36 -31.09
C ALA A 87 28.55 -1.24 -30.53
N ASN A 88 27.27 -1.25 -30.90
CA ASN A 88 26.25 -0.30 -30.41
C ASN A 88 25.65 -0.69 -29.06
N GLY A 89 26.12 -1.77 -28.42
CA GLY A 89 25.64 -2.24 -27.13
C GLY A 89 24.46 -3.22 -27.19
N GLN A 90 23.83 -3.41 -28.35
CA GLN A 90 22.77 -4.40 -28.53
C GLN A 90 23.30 -5.83 -28.39
N PHE A 91 22.47 -6.72 -27.87
CA PHE A 91 22.69 -8.16 -27.98
C PHE A 91 21.80 -8.74 -29.08
N GLY A 92 22.31 -9.75 -29.76
CA GLY A 92 21.42 -10.63 -30.50
C GLY A 92 22.11 -11.80 -31.18
N ASP A 93 21.30 -12.78 -31.55
CA ASP A 93 21.75 -13.93 -32.34
C ASP A 93 22.01 -13.57 -33.81
N THR A 94 21.48 -12.44 -34.27
CA THR A 94 21.66 -11.87 -35.62
C THR A 94 22.14 -10.42 -35.55
N VAL A 95 22.57 -9.87 -36.70
CA VAL A 95 22.88 -8.46 -36.88
C VAL A 95 21.84 -7.84 -37.83
N PRO A 96 21.12 -6.77 -37.45
CA PRO A 96 21.19 -6.07 -36.16
C PRO A 96 20.63 -6.91 -35.00
N GLY A 97 21.02 -6.54 -33.78
CA GLY A 97 20.55 -7.20 -32.56
C GLY A 97 19.06 -6.97 -32.29
N ASN A 98 18.53 -7.60 -31.25
CA ASN A 98 17.13 -7.53 -30.87
C ASN A 98 16.98 -6.83 -29.51
N ASP A 99 16.01 -5.93 -29.40
CA ASP A 99 15.71 -5.20 -28.16
C ASP A 99 15.37 -6.15 -27.00
N ALA A 100 14.58 -7.20 -27.23
CA ALA A 100 14.23 -8.16 -26.20
C ALA A 100 15.49 -8.89 -25.70
N GLU A 101 16.33 -9.38 -26.62
CA GLU A 101 17.59 -10.05 -26.29
C GLU A 101 18.53 -9.11 -25.52
N THR A 102 18.58 -7.85 -25.93
CA THR A 102 19.36 -6.80 -25.26
C THR A 102 18.86 -6.56 -23.84
N VAL A 103 17.56 -6.40 -23.64
CA VAL A 103 16.96 -6.17 -22.32
C VAL A 103 17.19 -7.36 -21.39
N PHE A 104 16.97 -8.60 -21.85
CA PHE A 104 17.20 -9.79 -21.02
C PHE A 104 18.68 -10.01 -20.71
N ALA A 105 19.57 -9.85 -21.68
CA ALA A 105 21.01 -9.94 -21.45
C ALA A 105 21.48 -8.87 -20.46
N THR A 106 20.94 -7.65 -20.56
CA THR A 106 21.27 -6.55 -19.62
C THR A 106 20.80 -6.87 -18.21
N LEU A 107 19.58 -7.41 -18.03
CA LEU A 107 19.09 -7.83 -16.72
C LEU A 107 19.96 -8.94 -16.10
N THR A 108 20.41 -9.89 -16.92
CA THR A 108 21.32 -10.93 -16.46
C THR A 108 22.66 -10.33 -16.05
N LEU A 109 23.30 -9.51 -16.89
CA LEU A 109 24.57 -8.86 -16.57
C LEU A 109 24.48 -7.97 -15.33
N ALA A 110 23.32 -7.33 -15.12
CA ALA A 110 22.97 -6.60 -13.92
C ALA A 110 22.98 -7.49 -12.65
N GLN A 111 22.28 -8.62 -12.68
CA GLN A 111 22.25 -9.57 -11.54
C GLN A 111 23.63 -10.12 -11.24
N LEU A 112 24.39 -10.39 -12.30
CA LEU A 112 25.75 -10.87 -12.22
C LEU A 112 26.66 -9.87 -11.48
N GLN A 113 26.46 -8.54 -11.56
CA GLN A 113 27.30 -7.57 -10.82
C GLN A 113 27.37 -7.83 -9.30
N GLN A 114 26.39 -8.53 -8.70
CA GLN A 114 26.40 -8.86 -7.26
C GLN A 114 27.42 -9.95 -6.87
N HIS A 115 28.06 -10.59 -7.83
CA HIS A 115 29.05 -11.63 -7.61
C HIS A 115 30.46 -11.09 -7.90
N ALA A 116 31.25 -10.90 -6.85
CA ALA A 116 32.53 -10.17 -6.87
C ALA A 116 33.63 -10.74 -7.79
N GLU A 117 33.46 -11.97 -8.30
CA GLU A 117 34.48 -12.68 -9.09
C GLU A 117 34.26 -12.63 -10.61
N LEU A 118 33.28 -11.86 -11.08
CA LEU A 118 32.94 -11.82 -12.50
C LEU A 118 33.83 -10.85 -13.27
N SER A 119 34.27 -11.28 -14.46
CA SER A 119 35.27 -10.59 -15.27
C SER A 119 34.94 -9.11 -15.54
N SER A 120 35.96 -8.26 -15.62
CA SER A 120 35.87 -6.85 -16.06
C SER A 120 35.14 -6.67 -17.39
N ASN A 121 35.12 -7.71 -18.22
CA ASN A 121 34.42 -7.74 -19.50
C ASN A 121 32.90 -7.73 -19.33
N ALA A 122 32.36 -8.38 -18.29
CA ALA A 122 30.93 -8.40 -17.99
C ALA A 122 30.42 -7.02 -17.57
N ALA A 123 31.16 -6.32 -16.71
CA ALA A 123 30.84 -4.95 -16.30
C ALA A 123 30.90 -3.98 -17.50
N SER A 124 31.93 -4.11 -18.34
CA SER A 124 32.04 -3.29 -19.55
C SER A 124 30.92 -3.56 -20.55
N ALA A 125 30.51 -4.83 -20.70
CA ALA A 125 29.38 -5.20 -21.54
C ALA A 125 28.06 -4.68 -21.00
N TYR A 126 27.87 -4.76 -19.68
CA TYR A 126 26.70 -4.21 -18.99
C TYR A 126 26.56 -2.70 -19.27
N GLN A 127 27.62 -1.93 -19.07
CA GLN A 127 27.61 -0.48 -19.30
C GLN A 127 27.22 -0.11 -20.74
N ARG A 128 27.76 -0.82 -21.75
CA ARG A 128 27.40 -0.57 -23.15
C ARG A 128 25.92 -0.85 -23.42
N ALA A 129 25.37 -1.90 -22.81
CA ALA A 129 23.97 -2.26 -22.96
C ALA A 129 23.04 -1.26 -22.25
N GLN A 130 23.44 -0.76 -21.08
CA GLN A 130 22.74 0.31 -20.37
C GLN A 130 22.67 1.57 -21.23
N ASN A 131 23.79 1.99 -21.83
CA ASN A 131 23.82 3.17 -22.69
C ASN A 131 22.84 3.03 -23.86
N TYR A 132 22.82 1.87 -24.53
CA TYR A 132 21.85 1.58 -25.59
C TYR A 132 20.40 1.70 -25.11
N ILE A 133 20.05 1.05 -24.00
CA ILE A 133 18.68 1.08 -23.45
C ILE A 133 18.29 2.52 -23.06
N GLN A 134 19.21 3.26 -22.44
CA GLN A 134 18.97 4.65 -22.02
C GLN A 134 18.74 5.57 -23.23
N GLU A 135 19.50 5.40 -24.31
CA GLU A 135 19.28 6.12 -25.57
C GLU A 135 17.89 5.83 -26.15
N GLN A 136 17.44 4.56 -26.15
CA GLN A 136 16.10 4.20 -26.63
C GLN A 136 14.98 4.81 -25.78
N LEU A 137 15.13 4.76 -24.45
CA LEU A 137 14.16 5.35 -23.52
C LEU A 137 14.12 6.88 -23.62
N ASN A 138 15.26 7.54 -23.80
CA ASN A 138 15.32 8.99 -23.99
C ASN A 138 14.69 9.43 -25.31
N ALA A 139 14.77 8.59 -26.36
CA ALA A 139 14.19 8.90 -27.65
C ALA A 139 12.66 8.75 -27.68
N ASN A 140 12.13 7.65 -27.12
CA ASN A 140 10.74 7.24 -27.34
C ASN A 140 9.93 6.97 -26.05
N GLY A 141 10.57 6.99 -24.88
CA GLY A 141 9.93 6.67 -23.59
C GLY A 141 9.58 5.19 -23.39
N HIS A 142 9.90 4.31 -24.36
CA HIS A 142 9.59 2.88 -24.31
C HIS A 142 10.60 2.04 -25.09
N ILE A 143 10.65 0.74 -24.79
CA ILE A 143 11.37 -0.25 -25.60
C ILE A 143 10.38 -1.01 -26.49
N SER A 144 10.58 -0.92 -27.80
CA SER A 144 9.81 -1.65 -28.84
C SER A 144 8.28 -1.58 -28.73
N HIS A 145 7.73 -0.47 -28.20
CA HIS A 145 6.28 -0.32 -27.91
C HIS A 145 5.73 -1.40 -26.96
N SER A 146 6.57 -2.02 -26.14
CA SER A 146 6.20 -3.10 -25.23
C SER A 146 6.30 -2.64 -23.78
N PRO A 147 5.17 -2.56 -23.04
CA PRO A 147 5.18 -2.27 -21.61
C PRO A 147 6.02 -3.28 -20.81
N LEU A 148 5.98 -4.56 -21.18
CA LEU A 148 6.76 -5.61 -20.52
C LEU A 148 8.26 -5.40 -20.71
N LEU A 149 8.73 -5.19 -21.95
CA LEU A 149 10.15 -4.95 -22.21
C LEU A 149 10.61 -3.64 -21.57
N THR A 150 9.76 -2.61 -21.54
CA THR A 150 10.06 -1.33 -20.89
C THR A 150 10.23 -1.48 -19.38
N ALA A 151 9.34 -2.24 -18.72
CA ALA A 151 9.45 -2.52 -17.28
C ALA A 151 10.72 -3.32 -16.94
N ILE A 152 11.04 -4.33 -17.76
CA ILE A 152 12.26 -5.14 -17.57
C ILE A 152 13.50 -4.29 -17.83
N ALA A 153 13.49 -3.43 -18.85
CA ALA A 153 14.57 -2.51 -19.16
C ALA A 153 14.88 -1.56 -18.00
N LEU A 154 13.84 -0.96 -17.41
CA LEU A 154 13.99 -0.13 -16.21
C LEU A 154 14.64 -0.93 -15.06
N ARG A 155 14.15 -2.14 -14.80
CA ARG A 155 14.76 -3.02 -13.79
C ARG A 155 16.23 -3.34 -14.10
N ALA A 156 16.57 -3.52 -15.37
CA ALA A 156 17.93 -3.84 -15.81
C ALA A 156 18.89 -2.65 -15.71
N LEU A 157 18.40 -1.40 -15.84
CA LEU A 157 19.20 -0.19 -15.65
C LEU A 157 19.56 0.06 -14.17
N TYR A 158 18.68 -0.33 -13.25
CA TYR A 158 18.89 -0.22 -11.80
C TYR A 158 19.24 -1.59 -11.20
N SER A 159 20.42 -2.13 -11.56
CA SER A 159 20.90 -3.45 -11.10
C SER A 159 21.25 -3.50 -9.62
N GLU A 160 21.71 -2.37 -9.11
CA GLU A 160 21.68 -2.10 -7.71
C GLU A 160 20.28 -1.56 -7.45
N THR A 161 19.49 -2.27 -6.64
CA THR A 161 18.81 -1.50 -5.59
C THR A 161 19.99 -0.80 -4.94
N PRO A 162 20.19 0.53 -5.11
CA PRO A 162 21.36 1.17 -4.53
C PRO A 162 21.40 0.64 -3.11
N ALA A 163 22.51 0.00 -2.72
CA ALA A 163 22.67 -0.35 -1.32
C ALA A 163 22.43 0.97 -0.63
N LEU A 164 21.26 1.07 -0.02
CA LEU A 164 20.79 2.35 0.43
C LEU A 164 21.78 2.68 1.52
N LEU A 165 22.66 3.65 1.23
CA LEU A 165 23.79 3.96 2.09
C LEU A 165 23.20 4.10 3.49
N ASP A 166 23.69 3.31 4.42
CA ASP A 166 23.30 3.30 5.82
C ASP A 166 24.61 3.57 6.54
N SER A 167 24.95 4.85 6.56
CA SER A 167 26.27 5.35 6.92
C SER A 167 26.61 5.07 8.39
N ASP A 168 25.61 4.92 9.25
CA ASP A 168 25.76 4.59 10.66
C ASP A 168 25.32 3.15 11.04
N GLN A 169 24.85 2.39 10.05
CA GLN A 169 24.54 0.96 10.11
C GLN A 169 23.40 0.61 11.07
N ASP A 170 22.43 1.50 11.18
CA ASP A 170 21.32 1.36 12.12
C ASP A 170 20.07 0.67 11.52
N GLY A 171 20.16 0.27 10.25
CA GLY A 171 19.11 -0.40 9.50
C GLY A 171 18.17 0.54 8.76
N LEU A 172 18.36 1.86 8.83
CA LEU A 172 17.65 2.84 8.02
C LEU A 172 18.56 3.46 6.95
N PRO A 173 18.16 3.42 5.68
CA PRO A 173 18.82 4.18 4.60
C PRO A 173 18.99 5.68 4.84
N ASP A 174 20.17 6.25 4.56
CA ASP A 174 20.49 7.69 4.51
C ASP A 174 19.47 8.48 3.69
N ILE A 175 19.00 7.93 2.56
CA ILE A 175 18.00 8.60 1.72
C ILE A 175 16.61 8.63 2.36
N VAL A 176 16.31 7.67 3.23
CA VAL A 176 15.07 7.61 4.00
C VAL A 176 15.22 8.52 5.21
N GLU A 177 16.36 8.51 5.88
CA GLU A 177 16.68 9.42 6.98
C GLU A 177 16.58 10.89 6.57
N ASN A 178 17.18 11.28 5.44
CA ASN A 178 17.06 12.64 4.90
C ASN A 178 15.59 13.05 4.63
N LYS A 179 14.74 12.08 4.25
CA LYS A 179 13.30 12.32 4.04
C LYS A 179 12.50 12.35 5.35
N LEU A 180 12.98 11.66 6.38
CA LEU A 180 12.41 11.63 7.72
C LEU A 180 13.00 12.71 8.65
N GLY A 181 13.97 13.50 8.18
CA GLY A 181 14.65 14.53 8.97
C GLY A 181 15.63 13.98 10.02
N LEU A 182 16.07 12.74 9.85
CA LEU A 182 17.08 12.06 10.68
C LEU A 182 18.50 12.37 10.17
N ASN A 183 19.51 12.05 10.97
CA ASN A 183 20.90 12.37 10.65
C ASN A 183 21.66 11.14 10.13
N PRO A 184 22.01 11.10 8.82
CA PRO A 184 22.64 9.94 8.17
C PRO A 184 24.08 9.62 8.59
N GLN A 185 24.51 9.98 9.79
CA GLN A 185 25.85 9.70 10.31
C GLN A 185 25.79 9.33 11.81
N LEU A 186 24.59 9.13 12.35
CA LEU A 186 24.35 8.94 13.77
C LEU A 186 23.17 7.98 13.97
N ALA A 187 23.48 6.73 14.34
CA ALA A 187 22.52 5.64 14.51
C ALA A 187 21.29 6.04 15.35
N ASP A 188 20.24 6.45 14.66
CA ASP A 188 19.05 7.07 15.22
C ASP A 188 17.74 6.56 14.61
N SER A 189 17.77 5.47 13.83
CA SER A 189 16.62 4.66 13.38
C SER A 189 15.74 4.20 14.52
N GLN A 190 16.35 4.01 15.69
CA GLN A 190 15.67 3.78 16.94
C GLN A 190 14.67 4.92 17.27
N LYS A 191 14.84 6.16 16.79
CA LYS A 191 13.85 7.27 16.95
C LYS A 191 12.56 7.01 16.19
N LEU A 192 12.59 6.11 15.22
CA LEU A 192 11.43 5.63 14.46
C LEU A 192 10.77 4.43 15.13
N VAL A 193 11.51 3.72 15.99
CA VAL A 193 10.92 2.81 16.96
C VAL A 193 10.37 3.68 18.08
N LYS A 194 9.05 3.74 18.23
CA LYS A 194 8.46 4.25 19.47
C LYS A 194 9.09 3.51 20.66
N GLY A 195 10.01 4.15 21.38
CA GLY A 195 10.66 3.60 22.58
C GLY A 195 12.17 3.82 22.79
N ASN A 196 12.89 4.67 22.05
CA ASN A 196 14.37 4.70 22.11
C ASN A 196 15.04 5.69 23.10
N GLY A 197 14.68 5.63 24.38
CA GLY A 197 15.64 6.10 25.39
C GLY A 197 15.39 7.49 25.96
N LEU A 198 14.12 7.84 26.17
CA LEU A 198 13.81 8.31 27.52
C LEU A 198 13.99 7.11 28.44
N ASN A 199 14.95 7.19 29.36
CA ASN A 199 15.14 6.20 30.42
C ASN A 199 13.81 5.98 31.17
N GLY A 200 13.15 4.87 30.90
CA GLY A 200 11.93 4.42 31.58
C GLY A 200 10.93 3.82 30.59
N ASP A 201 10.33 2.69 30.95
CA ASP A 201 9.19 2.10 30.27
C ASP A 201 8.04 3.11 30.20
N VAL A 202 8.02 3.95 29.16
CA VAL A 202 6.90 4.84 28.88
C VAL A 202 5.78 3.94 28.32
N PRO A 203 4.67 3.73 29.06
CA PRO A 203 3.64 2.78 28.64
C PRO A 203 3.03 3.18 27.30
N THR A 204 2.78 2.19 26.45
CA THR A 204 2.11 2.38 25.17
C THR A 204 0.60 2.28 25.33
N LEU A 205 -0.14 3.16 24.67
CA LEU A 205 -1.58 3.01 24.50
C LEU A 205 -1.83 2.05 23.32
N PRO A 206 -2.86 1.17 23.41
CA PRO A 206 -3.29 0.38 22.26
C PRO A 206 -3.67 1.31 21.10
N ILE A 207 -3.57 0.79 19.87
CA ILE A 207 -3.97 1.54 18.69
C ILE A 207 -5.47 1.85 18.81
N GLN A 208 -5.82 3.13 18.67
CA GLN A 208 -7.20 3.58 18.66
C GLN A 208 -7.71 3.65 17.24
N HIS A 209 -8.89 3.10 17.01
CA HIS A 209 -9.66 3.27 15.78
C HIS A 209 -10.76 4.29 16.08
N ILE A 210 -10.77 5.38 15.33
CA ILE A 210 -11.68 6.51 15.56
C ILE A 210 -12.50 6.68 14.29
N SER A 211 -13.79 6.41 14.39
CA SER A 211 -14.76 6.64 13.33
C SER A 211 -15.32 8.05 13.47
N VAL A 212 -15.29 8.83 12.39
CA VAL A 212 -15.74 10.22 12.33
C VAL A 212 -16.68 10.37 11.15
N ILE A 213 -17.85 10.96 11.37
CA ILE A 213 -18.75 11.36 10.30
C ILE A 213 -18.39 12.76 9.83
N GLN A 214 -18.30 12.96 8.50
CA GLN A 214 -18.04 14.26 7.91
C GLN A 214 -19.09 15.28 8.38
N ASP A 215 -18.67 16.54 8.58
CA ASP A 215 -19.50 17.67 9.02
C ASP A 215 -20.12 17.55 10.43
N HIS A 216 -19.84 16.48 11.18
CA HIS A 216 -20.29 16.32 12.56
C HIS A 216 -19.22 16.77 13.57
N GLU A 217 -19.66 17.24 14.74
CA GLU A 217 -18.74 17.63 15.82
C GLU A 217 -18.09 16.38 16.42
N VAL A 218 -16.77 16.31 16.31
CA VAL A 218 -15.95 15.26 16.91
C VAL A 218 -15.54 15.68 18.31
N LYS A 219 -15.68 14.76 19.27
CA LYS A 219 -15.09 14.88 20.59
C LYS A 219 -14.57 13.53 21.06
N HIS A 220 -13.33 13.20 20.71
CA HIS A 220 -12.72 11.91 21.03
C HIS A 220 -11.54 12.06 22.00
N HIS A 221 -11.62 11.42 23.17
CA HIS A 221 -10.53 11.43 24.15
C HIS A 221 -9.46 10.41 23.74
N LEU A 222 -8.25 10.89 23.49
CA LEU A 222 -7.11 10.03 23.16
C LEU A 222 -6.44 9.42 24.40
N ASN A 223 -6.65 10.00 25.57
CA ASN A 223 -6.19 9.46 26.85
C ASN A 223 -7.12 9.91 27.98
N HIS A 224 -7.59 8.98 28.81
CA HIS A 224 -8.46 9.29 29.95
C HIS A 224 -7.72 9.74 31.22
N GLN A 225 -6.43 10.11 31.12
CA GLN A 225 -5.60 10.57 32.24
C GLN A 225 -4.94 11.91 31.94
N HIS A 226 -4.69 12.71 33.00
CA HIS A 226 -4.11 14.05 32.89
C HIS A 226 -2.78 14.10 32.12
N GLY A 227 -2.79 14.79 30.98
CA GLY A 227 -1.59 15.14 30.22
C GLY A 227 -1.96 15.86 28.93
N GLU A 228 -1.08 16.74 28.46
CA GLU A 228 -1.22 17.40 27.16
C GLU A 228 -0.75 16.47 26.05
N ILE A 229 -1.50 16.45 24.95
CA ILE A 229 -1.14 15.64 23.80
C ILE A 229 -0.33 16.47 22.81
N GLN A 230 0.84 15.93 22.44
CA GLN A 230 1.65 16.45 21.36
C GLN A 230 1.71 15.45 20.22
N LEU A 231 1.41 15.92 19.01
CA LEU A 231 1.57 15.11 17.81
C LEU A 231 3.07 14.89 17.52
N ILE A 232 3.45 13.64 17.28
CA ILE A 232 4.80 13.25 16.86
C ILE A 232 4.87 13.17 15.34
N SER A 233 3.86 12.54 14.72
CA SER A 233 3.79 12.35 13.27
C SER A 233 2.35 12.16 12.80
N GLY A 234 2.15 12.33 11.48
CA GLY A 234 0.84 12.35 10.86
C GLY A 234 0.25 13.76 10.80
N VAL A 235 -0.94 13.88 10.22
CA VAL A 235 -1.68 15.13 10.13
C VAL A 235 -3.13 14.82 10.49
N LEU A 236 -3.76 15.70 11.27
CA LEU A 236 -5.18 15.61 11.52
C LEU A 236 -5.96 16.04 10.26
N PRO A 237 -7.18 15.53 10.05
CA PRO A 237 -8.09 16.07 9.06
C PRO A 237 -8.25 17.58 9.23
N VAL A 238 -8.42 18.30 8.12
CA VAL A 238 -8.60 19.75 8.16
C VAL A 238 -9.86 20.08 8.95
N GLY A 239 -9.72 20.95 9.97
CA GLY A 239 -10.80 21.34 10.88
C GLY A 239 -10.80 20.62 12.22
N LEU A 240 -10.13 19.46 12.33
CA LEU A 240 -9.87 18.81 13.61
C LEU A 240 -8.59 19.35 14.26
N LYS A 241 -8.64 19.50 15.58
CA LYS A 241 -7.50 19.93 16.41
C LYS A 241 -7.46 19.16 17.72
N ILE A 242 -6.28 19.11 18.34
CA ILE A 242 -6.12 18.57 19.69
C ILE A 242 -6.25 19.72 20.70
N ALA A 243 -7.16 19.57 21.65
CA ALA A 243 -7.31 20.45 22.79
C ALA A 243 -7.14 19.64 24.08
N GLY A 244 -6.00 19.82 24.75
CA GLY A 244 -5.63 19.01 25.91
C GLY A 244 -5.37 17.56 25.53
N ASP A 245 -6.28 16.66 25.93
CA ASP A 245 -6.25 15.22 25.65
C ASP A 245 -7.27 14.75 24.61
N THR A 246 -8.01 15.68 24.02
CA THR A 246 -9.19 15.40 23.18
C THR A 246 -8.96 15.90 21.76
N ILE A 247 -9.33 15.11 20.76
CA ILE A 247 -9.54 15.59 19.38
C ILE A 247 -10.91 16.23 19.31
N ILE A 248 -10.95 17.50 18.92
CA ILE A 248 -12.17 18.28 18.78
C ILE A 248 -12.27 18.99 17.43
N GLY A 249 -13.49 19.28 17.01
CA GLY A 249 -13.79 20.09 15.83
C GLY A 249 -14.66 19.35 14.82
N THR A 250 -14.81 19.94 13.64
CA THR A 250 -15.55 19.38 12.51
C THR A 250 -14.61 19.25 11.31
N THR A 251 -14.84 18.30 10.41
CA THR A 251 -14.04 18.11 9.20
C THR A 251 -14.93 17.84 8.00
N GLN A 252 -14.56 18.43 6.86
CA GLN A 252 -15.27 18.22 5.58
C GLN A 252 -14.50 17.25 4.66
N THR A 253 -13.31 16.82 5.05
CA THR A 253 -12.46 15.97 4.21
C THR A 253 -12.56 14.53 4.65
N THR A 254 -13.14 13.69 3.80
CA THR A 254 -13.18 12.23 3.99
C THR A 254 -11.82 11.58 3.76
N GLY A 255 -11.60 10.42 4.37
CA GLY A 255 -10.39 9.63 4.21
C GLY A 255 -9.85 9.05 5.50
N GLN A 256 -8.73 8.33 5.38
CA GLN A 256 -8.05 7.70 6.50
C GLN A 256 -6.79 8.49 6.89
N TYR A 257 -6.65 8.77 8.18
CA TYR A 257 -5.56 9.56 8.74
C TYR A 257 -4.89 8.77 9.86
N LEU A 258 -3.59 8.55 9.72
CA LEU A 258 -2.79 7.89 10.73
C LEU A 258 -1.96 8.93 11.49
N ILE A 259 -2.13 8.97 12.81
CA ILE A 259 -1.37 9.86 13.68
C ILE A 259 -0.63 9.09 14.77
N SER A 260 0.53 9.60 15.15
CA SER A 260 1.24 9.20 16.36
C SER A 260 1.35 10.39 17.29
N PHE A 261 1.11 10.16 18.58
CA PHE A 261 1.13 11.22 19.59
C PHE A 261 1.81 10.75 20.89
N GLN A 262 2.27 11.72 21.67
CA GLN A 262 2.77 11.52 23.02
C GLN A 262 1.94 12.31 24.02
N VAL A 263 1.77 11.71 25.21
CA VAL A 263 1.12 12.35 26.35
C VAL A 263 2.20 12.91 27.26
N ILE A 264 2.15 14.22 27.50
CA ILE A 264 3.10 14.96 28.32
C ILE A 264 2.43 15.39 29.61
N HIS A 265 3.05 15.08 30.74
CA HIS A 265 2.64 15.57 32.04
C HIS A 265 3.83 16.20 32.75
N GLN A 266 3.70 17.46 33.17
CA GLN A 266 4.76 18.22 33.84
C GLN A 266 6.10 18.22 33.07
N GLY A 267 6.04 18.36 31.74
CA GLY A 267 7.22 18.39 30.87
C GLY A 267 7.90 17.04 30.64
N LYS A 268 7.30 15.93 31.09
CA LYS A 268 7.78 14.57 30.82
C LYS A 268 6.79 13.79 29.99
N VAL A 269 7.29 13.01 29.04
CA VAL A 269 6.46 12.05 28.31
C VAL A 269 6.09 10.92 29.26
N ILE A 270 4.79 10.71 29.44
CA ILE A 270 4.24 9.68 30.32
C ILE A 270 3.62 8.51 29.56
N LYS A 271 3.17 8.71 28.31
CA LYS A 271 2.65 7.65 27.42
C LYS A 271 2.87 8.01 25.95
N VAL A 272 2.84 7.00 25.09
CA VAL A 272 2.79 7.18 23.63
C VAL A 272 1.66 6.37 23.02
N GLY A 273 1.00 6.90 22.00
CA GLY A 273 -0.17 6.29 21.36
C GLY A 273 -0.22 6.51 19.85
N SER A 274 -0.95 5.65 19.16
CA SER A 274 -1.28 5.79 17.73
C SER A 274 -2.79 5.78 17.57
N ALA A 275 -3.30 6.58 16.63
CA ALA A 275 -4.71 6.54 16.26
C ALA A 275 -4.87 6.50 14.74
N SER A 276 -5.78 5.65 14.27
CA SER A 276 -6.28 5.64 12.90
C SER A 276 -7.67 6.29 12.91
N ILE A 277 -7.77 7.44 12.25
CA ILE A 277 -9.00 8.21 12.14
C ILE A 277 -9.59 7.94 10.75
N TYR A 278 -10.82 7.47 10.70
CA TYR A 278 -11.57 7.23 9.48
C TYR A 278 -12.69 8.26 9.40
N VAL A 279 -12.56 9.21 8.47
CA VAL A 279 -13.59 10.21 8.18
C VAL A 279 -14.45 9.71 7.03
N MET A 280 -15.73 9.51 7.31
CA MET A 280 -16.70 8.86 6.43
C MET A 280 -17.71 9.88 5.91
N ASP A 281 -18.14 9.69 4.66
CA ASP A 281 -19.30 10.43 4.11
C ASP A 281 -20.56 9.94 4.84
N PRO A 282 -21.38 10.82 5.44
CA PRO A 282 -22.58 10.44 6.19
C PRO A 282 -23.57 9.59 5.38
N ASN A 283 -23.59 9.75 4.05
CA ASN A 283 -24.54 9.06 3.18
C ASN A 283 -23.97 7.80 2.54
N SER A 284 -22.71 7.46 2.85
CA SER A 284 -22.08 6.25 2.32
C SER A 284 -22.50 5.04 3.13
N ASP A 285 -22.97 4.01 2.44
CA ASP A 285 -23.09 2.65 2.95
C ASP A 285 -21.75 1.93 2.69
N ILE A 286 -20.95 1.72 3.75
CA ILE A 286 -19.53 1.35 3.63
C ILE A 286 -19.35 -0.14 3.45
N ASP A 287 -20.15 -0.95 4.13
CA ASP A 287 -20.09 -2.41 4.07
C ASP A 287 -21.22 -3.04 3.24
N ASN A 288 -22.08 -2.22 2.65
CA ASN A 288 -23.16 -2.57 1.72
C ASN A 288 -24.25 -3.44 2.37
N ASP A 289 -24.66 -3.05 3.58
CA ASP A 289 -25.72 -3.71 4.34
C ASP A 289 -27.07 -2.96 4.28
N GLY A 290 -27.08 -1.79 3.64
CA GLY A 290 -28.27 -0.96 3.48
C GLY A 290 -28.40 0.15 4.53
N LEU A 291 -27.49 0.25 5.49
CA LEU A 291 -27.38 1.35 6.45
C LEU A 291 -26.29 2.34 6.00
N THR A 292 -26.54 3.63 6.16
CA THR A 292 -25.53 4.66 5.90
C THR A 292 -24.67 4.89 7.13
N ALA A 293 -23.44 5.36 6.95
CA ALA A 293 -22.52 5.62 8.05
C ALA A 293 -23.10 6.56 9.13
N SER A 294 -23.98 7.50 8.77
CA SER A 294 -24.69 8.36 9.72
C SER A 294 -25.70 7.59 10.58
N ILE A 295 -26.49 6.70 9.97
CA ILE A 295 -27.45 5.82 10.65
C ILE A 295 -26.72 4.87 11.60
N GLU A 296 -25.65 4.24 11.12
CA GLU A 296 -24.86 3.32 11.93
C GLU A 296 -24.20 4.03 13.12
N HIS A 297 -23.72 5.26 12.91
CA HIS A 297 -23.19 6.09 13.98
C HIS A 297 -24.24 6.42 15.05
N LEU A 298 -25.46 6.77 14.61
CA LEU A 298 -26.59 7.10 15.49
C LEU A 298 -27.00 5.90 16.37
N HIS A 299 -27.11 4.72 15.77
CA HIS A 299 -27.51 3.50 16.47
C HIS A 299 -26.36 2.75 17.16
N GLY A 300 -25.12 3.24 17.01
CA GLY A 300 -23.92 2.62 17.58
C GLY A 300 -23.67 1.22 17.01
N LEU A 301 -23.85 1.09 15.70
CA LEU A 301 -23.46 -0.04 14.85
C LEU A 301 -22.04 0.19 14.31
N ASP A 302 -21.46 -0.81 13.66
CA ASP A 302 -20.10 -0.76 13.13
C ASP A 302 -20.13 -0.64 11.58
N PRO A 303 -19.76 0.53 11.01
CA PRO A 303 -19.72 0.79 9.56
C PRO A 303 -18.86 -0.12 8.69
N PHE A 304 -18.21 -1.11 9.28
CA PHE A 304 -17.36 -2.07 8.60
C PHE A 304 -17.84 -3.51 8.82
N ASN A 305 -19.02 -3.72 9.41
CA ASN A 305 -19.56 -5.01 9.78
C ASN A 305 -21.01 -5.21 9.29
N GLN A 306 -21.12 -5.57 8.01
CA GLN A 306 -22.39 -5.89 7.32
C GLN A 306 -23.38 -6.81 8.05
N LYS A 307 -22.91 -7.58 9.04
CA LYS A 307 -23.77 -8.52 9.77
C LYS A 307 -24.59 -7.87 10.87
N ASP A 308 -24.25 -6.67 11.34
CA ASP A 308 -24.98 -6.05 12.44
C ASP A 308 -26.35 -5.46 12.03
N ALA A 309 -26.52 -5.06 10.76
CA ALA A 309 -27.82 -4.83 10.14
C ALA A 309 -28.78 -6.03 10.23
N ASP A 310 -28.25 -7.25 10.18
CA ASP A 310 -29.02 -8.49 10.26
C ASP A 310 -29.24 -8.99 11.70
N LEU A 311 -28.62 -8.36 12.71
CA LEU A 311 -28.78 -8.77 14.10
C LEU A 311 -30.17 -8.42 14.61
N ASP A 312 -30.67 -9.26 15.51
CA ASP A 312 -31.85 -9.01 16.33
C ASP A 312 -31.33 -8.70 17.74
N HIS A 313 -31.16 -7.41 18.02
CA HIS A 313 -30.40 -6.93 19.16
C HIS A 313 -31.21 -7.02 20.46
N ASP A 314 -32.53 -6.93 20.38
CA ASP A 314 -33.44 -6.99 21.53
C ASP A 314 -34.20 -8.34 21.64
N GLY A 315 -34.11 -9.18 20.61
CA GLY A 315 -34.64 -10.53 20.59
C GLY A 315 -36.13 -10.61 20.23
N ASP A 316 -36.70 -9.56 19.63
CA ASP A 316 -38.11 -9.49 19.26
C ASP A 316 -38.44 -10.17 17.92
N GLY A 317 -37.41 -10.58 17.18
CA GLY A 317 -37.51 -11.28 15.91
C GLY A 317 -37.48 -10.38 14.66
N ILE A 318 -37.25 -9.07 14.83
CA ILE A 318 -36.99 -8.12 13.74
C ILE A 318 -35.48 -7.85 13.69
N SER A 319 -34.94 -7.62 12.48
CA SER A 319 -33.52 -7.28 12.33
C SER A 319 -33.30 -5.78 12.45
N THR A 320 -32.14 -5.35 12.95
CA THR A 320 -31.73 -3.95 13.11
C THR A 320 -32.07 -3.10 11.87
N LEU A 321 -31.76 -3.59 10.67
CA LEU A 321 -32.06 -2.90 9.41
C LEU A 321 -33.56 -2.67 9.22
N ASN A 322 -34.38 -3.70 9.45
CA ASN A 322 -35.83 -3.57 9.32
C ASN A 322 -36.39 -2.69 10.42
N GLU A 323 -35.80 -2.68 11.60
CA GLU A 323 -36.22 -1.81 12.68
C GLU A 323 -35.96 -0.35 12.34
N ILE A 324 -34.73 -0.02 11.93
CA ILE A 324 -34.35 1.33 11.50
C ILE A 324 -35.21 1.81 10.31
N LEU A 325 -35.43 0.95 9.31
CA LEU A 325 -36.29 1.29 8.16
C LEU A 325 -37.77 1.50 8.51
N ASN A 326 -38.24 0.92 9.62
CA ASN A 326 -39.61 1.04 10.09
C ASN A 326 -39.74 2.00 11.30
N GLY A 327 -38.70 2.76 11.66
CA GLY A 327 -38.73 3.69 12.79
C GLY A 327 -38.81 3.00 14.16
N THR A 328 -38.37 1.75 14.29
CA THR A 328 -38.33 1.03 15.57
C THR A 328 -36.90 0.95 16.13
N ASN A 329 -36.77 0.86 17.46
CA ASN A 329 -35.48 0.91 18.15
C ASN A 329 -34.82 -0.48 18.22
N PRO A 330 -33.65 -0.70 17.58
CA PRO A 330 -33.01 -2.01 17.52
C PRO A 330 -32.64 -2.67 18.84
N ARG A 331 -32.60 -1.94 19.97
CA ARG A 331 -32.04 -2.45 21.24
C ARG A 331 -33.05 -2.67 22.37
N GLY A 332 -34.32 -2.27 22.22
CA GLY A 332 -35.39 -2.33 23.25
C GLY A 332 -35.04 -1.64 24.60
N GLU A 333 -35.94 -1.23 25.50
CA GLU A 333 -37.39 -1.01 25.55
C GLU A 333 -37.70 0.51 25.46
N GLY A 334 -38.77 0.87 24.71
CA GLY A 334 -39.32 2.24 24.57
C GLY A 334 -38.66 3.01 23.41
N THR A 335 -39.33 3.68 22.49
CA THR A 335 -40.66 4.31 22.42
C THR A 335 -40.98 4.53 20.92
N LEU A 336 -42.26 4.62 20.54
CA LEU A 336 -42.71 4.97 19.18
C LEU A 336 -41.87 6.10 18.56
N ASP A 337 -41.58 5.99 17.26
CA ASP A 337 -41.31 7.11 16.34
C ASP A 337 -42.60 7.24 15.52
N SER A 338 -43.46 8.16 15.94
CA SER A 338 -44.85 8.24 15.47
C SER A 338 -44.96 8.82 14.06
N ASP A 339 -43.94 9.51 13.56
CA ASP A 339 -43.90 10.11 12.22
C ASP A 339 -42.79 9.58 11.29
N ASN A 340 -41.97 8.64 11.79
CA ASN A 340 -40.92 7.90 11.08
C ASN A 340 -39.81 8.80 10.54
N ASP A 341 -39.39 9.78 11.32
CA ASP A 341 -38.36 10.73 10.92
C ASP A 341 -36.96 10.40 11.46
N LEU A 342 -36.84 9.27 12.18
CA LEU A 342 -35.65 8.74 12.85
C LEU A 342 -35.30 9.45 14.18
N LEU A 343 -36.21 10.27 14.72
CA LEU A 343 -36.18 10.82 16.07
C LEU A 343 -37.34 10.22 16.88
N VAL A 344 -37.06 9.54 17.98
CA VAL A 344 -38.13 8.87 18.75
C VAL A 344 -38.99 9.87 19.53
N ASP A 345 -40.28 9.58 19.72
CA ASP A 345 -41.26 10.46 20.41
C ASP A 345 -40.74 11.01 21.75
N ALA A 346 -39.97 10.20 22.49
CA ALA A 346 -39.41 10.57 23.79
C ALA A 346 -38.18 11.49 23.72
N GLU A 347 -37.47 11.49 22.60
CA GLU A 347 -36.38 12.44 22.29
C GLU A 347 -36.95 13.72 21.71
N GLU A 348 -37.97 13.60 20.89
CA GLU A 348 -38.73 14.74 20.38
C GLU A 348 -39.39 15.54 21.49
N GLU A 349 -39.97 14.88 22.51
CA GLU A 349 -40.51 15.55 23.69
C GLU A 349 -39.43 16.33 24.46
N LYS A 350 -38.18 15.83 24.48
CA LYS A 350 -37.04 16.50 25.15
C LYS A 350 -36.51 17.68 24.34
N LEU A 351 -36.47 17.55 23.02
CA LEU A 351 -36.01 18.59 22.09
C LEU A 351 -37.11 19.63 21.82
N GLY A 352 -38.36 19.27 22.10
CA GLY A 352 -39.55 20.09 21.88
C GLY A 352 -39.94 20.17 20.42
N THR A 353 -39.64 19.12 19.65
CA THR A 353 -40.20 18.84 18.32
C THR A 353 -41.55 18.14 18.45
N ASP A 354 -42.27 17.95 17.35
CA ASP A 354 -43.62 17.38 17.32
C ASP A 354 -43.58 15.93 16.87
N PRO A 355 -43.87 14.95 17.76
CA PRO A 355 -43.82 13.51 17.43
C PRO A 355 -44.72 13.02 16.32
N SER A 356 -45.58 13.87 15.80
CA SER A 356 -46.49 13.52 14.70
C SER A 356 -46.19 14.28 13.42
N ASN A 357 -45.09 15.01 13.39
CA ASN A 357 -44.68 15.85 12.28
C ASN A 357 -43.18 15.76 12.05
N PRO A 358 -42.76 15.07 10.97
CA PRO A 358 -41.36 14.73 10.74
C PRO A 358 -40.49 15.94 10.36
N ASP A 359 -41.00 17.17 10.40
CA ASP A 359 -40.30 18.43 10.05
C ASP A 359 -40.99 19.56 10.84
N THR A 360 -40.56 19.74 12.09
CA THR A 360 -41.21 20.61 13.07
C THR A 360 -41.21 22.07 12.65
N ASP A 361 -40.13 22.53 12.01
CA ASP A 361 -39.95 23.94 11.65
C ASP A 361 -40.23 24.27 10.17
N ARG A 362 -40.53 23.24 9.38
CA ARG A 362 -41.02 23.27 8.01
C ARG A 362 -40.02 23.85 7.02
N ASP A 363 -38.77 23.47 7.17
CA ASP A 363 -37.68 23.91 6.29
C ASP A 363 -37.30 22.88 5.20
N LEU A 364 -38.01 21.74 5.17
CA LEU A 364 -37.85 20.60 4.25
C LEU A 364 -36.71 19.63 4.60
N VAL A 365 -36.11 19.74 5.78
CA VAL A 365 -35.25 18.72 6.39
C VAL A 365 -36.04 18.09 7.54
N ASN A 366 -35.89 16.78 7.78
CA ASN A 366 -36.61 16.13 8.88
C ASN A 366 -35.89 16.31 10.23
N ASP A 367 -36.63 16.28 11.34
CA ASP A 367 -36.07 16.61 12.65
C ASP A 367 -34.95 15.63 13.04
N GLY A 368 -35.12 14.34 12.69
CA GLY A 368 -34.10 13.31 12.87
C GLY A 368 -32.81 13.55 12.09
N GLU A 369 -32.86 13.97 10.81
CA GLU A 369 -31.67 14.31 10.01
C GLU A 369 -31.00 15.58 10.53
N GLU A 370 -31.78 16.56 11.00
CA GLU A 370 -31.21 17.76 11.61
C GLU A 370 -30.48 17.44 12.91
N VAL A 371 -31.08 16.64 13.79
CA VAL A 371 -30.42 16.20 15.04
C VAL A 371 -29.18 15.37 14.73
N ALA A 372 -29.26 14.47 13.74
CA ALA A 372 -28.11 13.69 13.28
C ALA A 372 -26.97 14.61 12.86
N LEU A 373 -27.24 15.62 12.03
CA LEU A 373 -26.28 16.63 11.55
C LEU A 373 -25.87 17.66 12.63
N GLY A 374 -26.36 17.56 13.86
CA GLY A 374 -26.10 18.51 14.95
C GLY A 374 -26.71 19.91 14.73
N ARG A 375 -27.71 20.00 13.86
CA ARG A 375 -28.52 21.20 13.57
C ARG A 375 -29.69 21.28 14.54
N ASN A 376 -30.49 22.35 14.44
CA ASN A 376 -31.56 22.62 15.39
C ASN A 376 -32.93 22.44 14.72
N PRO A 377 -33.68 21.37 15.03
CA PRO A 377 -34.94 20.98 14.36
C PRO A 377 -36.14 21.89 14.67
N ARG A 378 -35.86 23.12 15.11
CA ARG A 378 -36.85 24.10 15.55
C ARG A 378 -36.59 25.47 14.97
N VAL A 379 -35.55 25.59 14.16
CA VAL A 379 -35.11 26.83 13.55
C VAL A 379 -35.08 26.61 12.06
N ASN A 380 -36.09 27.18 11.39
CA ASN A 380 -36.18 27.15 9.94
C ASN A 380 -34.88 27.71 9.32
N GLU A 381 -34.05 26.82 8.83
CA GLU A 381 -32.78 27.12 8.20
C GLU A 381 -32.94 27.01 6.67
N PRO A 382 -32.27 27.84 5.86
CA PRO A 382 -32.39 27.73 4.42
C PRO A 382 -31.80 26.40 3.95
N ALA A 383 -32.65 25.50 3.45
CA ALA A 383 -32.26 24.23 2.84
C ALA A 383 -31.02 24.40 1.95
N VAL A 384 -29.93 23.70 2.28
CA VAL A 384 -28.80 23.54 1.37
C VAL A 384 -29.28 22.60 0.27
N LEU A 385 -29.82 23.19 -0.80
CA LEU A 385 -30.26 22.45 -1.98
C LEU A 385 -29.04 21.74 -2.60
N ILE A 386 -28.80 20.48 -2.23
CA ILE A 386 -27.87 19.63 -2.97
C ILE A 386 -28.52 19.36 -4.32
N ILE A 387 -28.12 20.14 -5.33
CA ILE A 387 -28.51 19.90 -6.70
C ILE A 387 -27.82 18.62 -7.15
N ASN A 388 -28.51 17.48 -6.99
CA ASN A 388 -28.12 16.24 -7.64
C ASN A 388 -28.08 16.49 -9.14
N SER A 389 -26.87 16.61 -9.68
CA SER A 389 -26.60 16.94 -11.08
C SER A 389 -26.89 15.73 -11.97
N SER A 390 -28.17 15.38 -12.10
CA SER A 390 -28.66 14.30 -12.97
C SER A 390 -29.78 14.76 -13.90
N LEU A 391 -29.87 16.06 -14.23
CA LEU A 391 -30.65 16.53 -15.37
C LEU A 391 -29.74 16.82 -16.57
N ILE A 392 -29.59 15.81 -17.43
CA ILE A 392 -29.18 16.03 -18.82
C ILE A 392 -30.35 16.73 -19.52
N LEU A 393 -30.25 18.04 -19.72
CA LEU A 393 -31.14 18.73 -20.65
C LEU A 393 -30.79 18.29 -22.09
N PRO A 394 -31.79 17.93 -22.92
CA PRO A 394 -31.53 17.63 -24.32
C PRO A 394 -31.13 18.93 -25.01
N VAL A 395 -29.97 18.90 -25.68
CA VAL A 395 -29.52 19.98 -26.56
C VAL A 395 -30.52 20.10 -27.70
N MET A 396 -31.04 21.32 -27.90
CA MET A 396 -31.95 21.69 -29.00
C MET A 396 -31.36 21.46 -30.39
#